data_AF-A0A7W1DS94-F1
#
_entry.id   AF-A0A7W1DS94-F1
#
_cell.length_a   1.000
_cell.length_b   1.000
_cell.length_c   1.000
_cell.angle_alpha   90.00
_cell.angle_beta   90.00
_cell.angle_gamma   90.00
#
_symmetry.space_group_name_H-M   'P 1'
#
loop_
_entity.id
_entity.type
_entity.pdbx_description
1 polymer ?
#
loop_
_entity_poly.entity_id
_entity_poly.type
_entity_poly.pdbx_seq_one_letter_code
_entity_poly.pdbx_strand_id
1 'polypeptide(L)'
;MTVLATTASGRVATQPSGDLFLTSAIHLDRTTGDITLPLYEGRHNGAPVWYIVTESSNQEQAERLGVNFAPKLANALGTAAVQNVRFVNAQTGRRSPARPSLKSQGVVLDFDGTVDFSPERIVVPGPTGFPPAQFQAGAVGDAQYSPLITLGDGVVLNASQVANASGTHDALVGIDYRRRQVTLDQFRGFYEFDEIFYLHQEGSIELVAAIEGSTWAPNLNAAPGLGSNDPGTSAHSAIIPIVRDCSRRCSARAIR
;
A
#
# COMPACT_ATOMS: atom_id res chain seq x y z
N MET A 1 10.46 7.45 -23.32
CA MET A 1 9.24 6.67 -23.04
C MET A 1 9.62 5.23 -23.35
N THR A 2 10.10 4.51 -22.34
CA THR A 2 10.83 3.25 -22.54
C THR A 2 10.20 2.19 -21.65
N VAL A 3 9.61 1.19 -22.29
CA VAL A 3 9.17 -0.06 -21.65
C VAL A 3 10.35 -1.02 -21.71
N LEU A 4 10.78 -1.57 -20.57
CA LEU A 4 11.83 -2.59 -20.49
C LEU A 4 11.48 -3.62 -19.41
N ALA A 5 11.36 -4.87 -19.85
CA ALA A 5 11.17 -6.06 -19.04
C ALA A 5 12.51 -6.79 -18.84
N THR A 6 12.75 -7.38 -17.66
CA THR A 6 13.77 -8.44 -17.47
C THR A 6 13.56 -9.24 -16.17
N THR A 7 13.85 -10.54 -16.28
CA THR A 7 13.59 -11.64 -15.35
C THR A 7 14.68 -11.84 -14.29
N ALA A 8 14.34 -12.48 -13.16
CA ALA A 8 15.30 -13.05 -12.23
C ALA A 8 14.86 -14.45 -11.75
N SER A 9 15.74 -15.44 -11.95
CA SER A 9 15.61 -16.84 -11.53
C SER A 9 15.66 -17.00 -10.01
N GLY A 10 14.61 -17.57 -9.42
CA GLY A 10 14.62 -18.17 -8.08
C GLY A 10 14.37 -19.68 -8.17
N ARG A 11 15.16 -20.48 -7.44
CA ARG A 11 15.06 -21.95 -7.42
C ARG A 11 13.72 -22.41 -6.85
N VAL A 12 13.16 -23.41 -7.52
CA VAL A 12 11.87 -24.07 -7.26
C VAL A 12 11.83 -24.69 -5.86
N ALA A 13 10.92 -24.20 -5.02
CA ALA A 13 10.30 -24.99 -3.96
C ALA A 13 8.85 -25.27 -4.40
N THR A 14 8.42 -26.53 -4.22
CA THR A 14 7.16 -27.10 -4.70
C THR A 14 5.92 -26.36 -4.20
N GLN A 15 5.05 -26.00 -5.15
CA GLN A 15 3.88 -25.11 -5.07
C GLN A 15 2.74 -25.55 -4.13
N PRO A 16 2.12 -24.59 -3.41
CA PRO A 16 0.67 -24.42 -3.35
C PRO A 16 0.19 -23.57 -4.55
N SER A 17 -1.10 -23.66 -4.89
CA SER A 17 -1.67 -23.04 -6.08
C SER A 17 -2.04 -21.57 -5.85
N GLY A 18 -1.48 -20.67 -6.66
CA GLY A 18 -1.89 -19.27 -6.81
C GLY A 18 -1.46 -18.34 -5.66
N ASP A 19 -0.15 -18.11 -5.51
CA ASP A 19 0.42 -17.42 -4.35
C ASP A 19 -0.07 -15.96 -4.23
N LEU A 20 -0.91 -15.75 -3.22
CA LEU A 20 -1.20 -14.46 -2.62
C LEU A 20 0.03 -14.05 -1.78
N PHE A 21 0.67 -12.93 -2.11
CA PHE A 21 1.89 -12.48 -1.42
C PHE A 21 1.61 -11.87 -0.02
N LEU A 22 0.36 -11.45 0.24
CA LEU A 22 -0.12 -11.01 1.56
C LEU A 22 -0.83 -12.15 2.29
N THR A 23 -0.10 -12.99 3.04
CA THR A 23 -0.72 -14.08 3.83
C THR A 23 -1.69 -13.61 4.90
N SER A 24 -1.63 -12.31 5.24
CA SER A 24 -2.60 -11.65 6.12
C SER A 24 -3.93 -11.31 5.45
N ALA A 25 -4.05 -11.38 4.13
CA ALA A 25 -5.33 -11.08 3.47
C ALA A 25 -6.39 -12.10 3.91
N ILE A 26 -7.54 -11.57 4.31
CA ILE A 26 -8.64 -12.31 4.92
C ILE A 26 -9.54 -12.92 3.83
N HIS A 27 -9.75 -12.18 2.75
CA HIS A 27 -10.55 -12.61 1.61
C HIS A 27 -10.01 -11.98 0.32
N LEU A 28 -10.11 -12.72 -0.79
CA LEU A 28 -9.82 -12.24 -2.13
C LEU A 28 -10.97 -12.68 -3.03
N ASP A 29 -11.74 -11.73 -3.53
CA ASP A 29 -12.73 -11.98 -4.57
C ASP A 29 -12.10 -11.71 -5.93
N ARG A 30 -11.78 -12.77 -6.67
CA ARG A 30 -11.19 -12.64 -8.02
C ARG A 30 -12.21 -12.27 -9.09
N THR A 31 -13.50 -12.29 -8.78
CA THR A 31 -14.57 -11.92 -9.71
C THR A 31 -14.77 -10.42 -9.70
N THR A 32 -14.81 -9.82 -8.50
CA THR A 32 -14.94 -8.37 -8.33
C THR A 32 -13.58 -7.67 -8.34
N GLY A 33 -12.50 -8.38 -7.99
CA GLY A 33 -11.17 -7.80 -7.81
C GLY A 33 -10.98 -7.20 -6.42
N ASP A 34 -11.81 -7.55 -5.43
CA ASP A 34 -11.75 -6.97 -4.09
C ASP A 34 -10.88 -7.80 -3.15
N ILE A 35 -10.18 -7.12 -2.24
CA ILE A 35 -9.34 -7.75 -1.21
C ILE A 35 -9.72 -7.23 0.17
N THR A 36 -9.86 -8.16 1.13
CA THR A 36 -10.10 -7.83 2.53
C THR A 36 -8.82 -7.98 3.35
N LEU A 37 -8.42 -6.92 4.04
CA LEU A 37 -7.17 -6.84 4.81
C LEU A 37 -7.43 -6.55 6.30
N PRO A 38 -6.49 -6.87 7.19
CA PRO A 38 -6.53 -6.43 8.58
C PRO A 38 -6.50 -4.91 8.68
N LEU A 39 -7.40 -4.37 9.51
CA LEU A 39 -7.51 -2.93 9.78
C LEU A 39 -6.88 -2.61 11.15
N TYR A 40 -5.96 -1.66 11.16
CA TYR A 40 -5.32 -1.16 12.37
C TYR A 40 -5.87 0.22 12.73
N GLU A 41 -5.81 0.54 14.02
CA GLU A 41 -6.18 1.86 14.53
C GLU A 41 -4.93 2.61 14.97
N GLY A 42 -4.91 3.88 14.59
CA GLY A 42 -3.94 4.88 14.96
C GLY A 42 -4.61 6.15 15.46
N ARG A 43 -3.80 7.16 15.68
CA ARG A 43 -4.20 8.51 16.07
C ARG A 43 -3.45 9.53 15.26
N HIS A 44 -4.11 10.64 15.01
CA HIS A 44 -3.47 11.86 14.56
C HIS A 44 -4.15 13.02 15.31
N ASN A 45 -3.37 13.83 16.03
CA ASN A 45 -3.89 14.91 16.88
C ASN A 45 -5.01 14.45 17.84
N GLY A 46 -4.91 13.21 18.36
CA GLY A 46 -5.88 12.58 19.25
C GLY A 46 -7.12 11.99 18.57
N ALA A 47 -7.39 12.34 17.31
CA ALA A 47 -8.49 11.77 16.53
C ALA A 47 -8.13 10.37 15.98
N PRO A 48 -9.09 9.43 15.86
CA PRO A 48 -8.84 8.13 15.26
C PRO A 48 -8.43 8.24 13.78
N VAL A 49 -7.46 7.42 13.41
CA VAL A 49 -7.06 7.14 12.04
C VAL A 49 -7.07 5.64 11.85
N TRP A 50 -7.49 5.18 10.69
CA TRP A 50 -7.54 3.76 10.36
C TRP A 50 -6.62 3.47 9.18
N TYR A 51 -5.82 2.42 9.30
CA TYR A 51 -4.78 2.14 8.31
C TYR A 51 -4.60 0.63 8.10
N ILE A 52 -4.04 0.27 6.96
CA ILE A 52 -3.60 -1.09 6.63
C ILE A 52 -2.08 -1.15 6.65
N VAL A 53 -1.51 -2.36 6.70
CA VAL A 53 -0.07 -2.57 6.52
C VAL A 53 0.14 -3.62 5.45
N THR A 54 0.93 -3.30 4.43
CA THR A 54 1.12 -4.16 3.25
C THR A 54 2.57 -4.58 3.03
N GLU A 55 3.53 -3.81 3.53
CA GLU A 55 4.96 -4.13 3.42
C GLU A 55 5.73 -3.84 4.72
N SER A 56 6.82 -4.58 4.94
CA SER A 56 7.86 -4.25 5.90
C SER A 56 9.26 -4.40 5.30
N SER A 57 10.17 -3.50 5.66
CA SER A 57 11.59 -3.59 5.31
C SER A 57 12.36 -4.64 6.11
N ASN A 58 11.73 -5.29 7.08
CA ASN A 58 12.32 -6.29 7.96
C ASN A 58 11.60 -7.62 7.78
N GLN A 59 12.34 -8.69 7.50
CA GLN A 59 11.76 -10.00 7.17
C GLN A 59 10.97 -10.61 8.33
N GLU A 60 11.51 -10.60 9.55
CA GLU A 60 10.82 -11.17 10.72
C GLU A 60 9.51 -10.42 11.01
N GLN A 61 9.53 -9.10 10.89
CA GLN A 61 8.33 -8.29 11.07
C GLN A 61 7.32 -8.53 9.94
N ALA A 62 7.78 -8.66 8.69
CA ALA A 62 6.94 -9.00 7.54
C ALA A 62 6.21 -10.33 7.77
N GLU A 63 6.94 -11.37 8.17
CA GLU A 63 6.40 -12.70 8.48
C GLU A 63 5.40 -12.66 9.65
N ARG A 64 5.72 -11.93 10.73
CA ARG A 64 4.82 -11.78 11.89
C ARG A 64 3.51 -11.06 11.55
N LEU A 65 3.57 -10.09 10.65
CA LEU A 65 2.39 -9.34 10.21
C LEU A 65 1.64 -10.05 9.08
N GLY A 66 2.28 -10.96 8.35
CA GLY A 66 1.76 -11.60 7.15
C GLY A 66 1.73 -10.66 5.94
N VAL A 67 2.73 -9.79 5.85
CA VAL A 67 2.83 -8.73 4.82
C VAL A 67 4.07 -8.95 3.95
N ASN A 68 4.15 -8.24 2.84
CA ASN A 68 5.27 -8.39 1.90
C ASN A 68 6.60 -7.95 2.55
N PHE A 69 7.65 -8.73 2.34
CA PHE A 69 9.01 -8.30 2.68
C PHE A 69 9.56 -7.41 1.56
N ALA A 70 9.79 -6.13 1.88
CA ALA A 70 10.27 -5.11 0.95
C ALA A 70 11.51 -4.40 1.53
N PRO A 71 12.71 -5.04 1.52
CA PRO A 71 13.90 -4.50 2.17
C PRO A 71 14.31 -3.13 1.64
N LYS A 72 14.00 -2.83 0.38
CA LYS A 72 14.29 -1.54 -0.27
C LYS A 72 13.63 -0.35 0.43
N LEU A 73 12.53 -0.54 1.17
CA LEU A 73 11.91 0.54 1.94
C LEU A 73 12.87 1.16 2.96
N ALA A 74 13.84 0.39 3.48
CA ALA A 74 14.84 0.91 4.40
C ALA A 74 15.71 2.01 3.78
N ASN A 75 15.87 2.04 2.45
CA ASN A 75 16.64 3.07 1.77
C ASN A 75 15.98 4.46 1.86
N ALA A 76 14.68 4.53 2.15
CA ALA A 76 13.96 5.80 2.33
C ALA A 76 14.12 6.42 3.73
N LEU A 77 14.75 5.71 4.69
CA LEU A 77 14.97 6.23 6.04
C LEU A 77 15.74 7.55 6.01
N GLY A 78 15.29 8.50 6.84
CA GLY A 78 15.90 9.82 6.93
C GLY A 78 15.50 10.80 5.82
N THR A 79 14.63 10.39 4.89
CA THR A 79 14.02 11.29 3.89
C THR A 79 12.60 11.69 4.32
N ALA A 80 12.02 12.70 3.66
CA ALA A 80 10.62 13.07 3.88
C ALA A 80 9.63 11.96 3.50
N ALA A 81 10.06 10.96 2.72
CA ALA A 81 9.22 9.84 2.34
C ALA A 81 8.91 8.90 3.51
N VAL A 82 9.56 9.04 4.67
CA VAL A 82 9.26 8.23 5.86
C VAL A 82 8.88 9.16 7.01
N GLN A 83 7.63 9.06 7.49
CA GLN A 83 7.21 9.78 8.69
C GLN A 83 7.54 8.99 9.96
N ASN A 84 7.84 9.70 11.05
CA ASN A 84 8.06 9.07 12.34
C ASN A 84 6.72 8.81 13.02
N VAL A 85 6.60 7.67 13.67
CA VAL A 85 5.44 7.33 14.49
C VAL A 85 5.89 6.84 15.86
N ARG A 86 4.97 6.84 16.81
CA ARG A 86 5.22 6.29 18.14
C ARG A 86 3.98 5.57 18.66
N PHE A 87 4.19 4.66 19.59
CA PHE A 87 3.08 4.07 20.32
C PHE A 87 2.56 5.01 21.41
N VAL A 88 1.25 5.19 21.44
CA VAL A 88 0.52 5.92 22.49
C VAL A 88 -0.62 5.08 23.04
N ASN A 89 -1.00 5.31 24.29
CA ASN A 89 -2.24 4.75 24.81
C ASN A 89 -3.43 5.37 24.07
N ALA A 90 -4.33 4.52 23.55
CA ALA A 90 -5.42 4.95 22.67
C ALA A 90 -6.43 5.90 23.34
N GLN A 91 -6.60 5.82 24.67
CA GLN A 91 -7.54 6.65 25.42
C GLN A 91 -6.93 7.99 25.86
N THR A 92 -5.66 7.99 26.26
CA THR A 92 -5.02 9.14 26.90
C THR A 92 -4.06 9.90 26.00
N GLY A 93 -3.66 9.33 24.85
CA GLY A 93 -2.63 9.88 23.96
C GLY A 93 -1.22 9.88 24.57
N ARG A 94 -1.04 9.35 25.78
CA ARG A 94 0.27 9.32 26.45
C ARG A 94 1.16 8.30 25.77
N ARG A 95 2.43 8.67 25.56
CA ARG A 95 3.45 7.79 25.00
C ARG A 95 3.54 6.47 25.78
N SER A 96 3.52 5.36 25.06
CA SER A 96 3.79 4.04 25.62
C SER A 96 5.29 3.88 25.88
N PRO A 97 5.71 3.42 27.08
CA PRO A 97 7.11 3.10 27.36
C PRO A 97 7.56 1.79 26.69
N ALA A 98 6.62 0.94 26.27
CA ALA A 98 6.88 -0.30 25.56
C ALA A 98 6.62 -0.16 24.04
N ARG A 99 7.26 -1.03 23.24
CA ARG A 99 6.98 -1.23 21.81
C ARG A 99 6.13 -2.49 21.62
N PRO A 100 4.80 -2.42 21.74
CA PRO A 100 3.93 -3.57 21.56
C PRO A 100 3.81 -3.97 20.07
N SER A 101 3.06 -5.05 19.83
CA SER A 101 2.62 -5.41 18.47
C SER A 101 1.56 -4.43 17.98
N LEU A 102 1.47 -4.21 16.66
CA LEU A 102 0.36 -3.44 16.05
C LEU A 102 -1.03 -4.03 16.35
N LYS A 103 -1.08 -5.32 16.71
CA LYS A 103 -2.33 -6.02 17.08
C LYS A 103 -2.70 -5.86 18.56
N SER A 104 -1.85 -5.22 19.37
CA SER A 104 -2.07 -5.06 20.81
C SER A 104 -3.22 -4.09 21.09
N GLN A 105 -4.09 -4.47 22.03
CA GLN A 105 -5.23 -3.64 22.42
C GLN A 105 -4.79 -2.49 23.33
N GLY A 106 -5.42 -1.32 23.17
CA GLY A 106 -5.23 -0.16 24.05
C GLY A 106 -3.96 0.67 23.79
N VAL A 107 -3.10 0.25 22.87
CA VAL A 107 -1.92 1.01 22.42
C VAL A 107 -1.91 1.03 20.89
N VAL A 108 -1.77 2.23 20.32
CA VAL A 108 -1.94 2.50 18.90
C VAL A 108 -0.80 3.39 18.40
N LEU A 109 -0.61 3.46 17.08
CA LEU A 109 0.33 4.41 16.49
C LEU A 109 -0.22 5.83 16.53
N ASP A 110 0.64 6.79 16.82
CA ASP A 110 0.41 8.24 16.70
C ASP A 110 1.18 8.73 15.47
N PHE A 111 0.46 9.25 14.49
CA PHE A 111 0.95 9.71 13.20
C PHE A 111 1.13 11.22 13.19
N ASP A 112 2.27 11.66 12.66
CA ASP A 112 2.58 13.09 12.51
C ASP A 112 1.75 13.74 11.40
N GLY A 113 1.49 13.02 10.30
CA GLY A 113 0.62 13.47 9.20
C GLY A 113 -0.61 12.59 8.97
N THR A 114 -1.63 13.15 8.33
CA THR A 114 -2.86 12.45 7.95
C THR A 114 -3.31 12.79 6.54
N VAL A 115 -4.38 12.12 6.10
CA VAL A 115 -4.99 12.29 4.78
C VAL A 115 -6.29 13.07 4.92
N ASP A 116 -6.51 14.04 4.04
CA ASP A 116 -7.82 14.62 3.80
C ASP A 116 -8.54 13.81 2.71
N PHE A 117 -9.60 13.10 3.10
CA PHE A 117 -10.46 12.31 2.24
C PHE A 117 -11.73 13.07 1.81
N SER A 118 -11.84 14.37 2.13
CA SER A 118 -12.98 15.19 1.73
C SER A 118 -13.01 15.67 0.27
N PRO A 119 -11.88 15.77 -0.46
CA PRO A 119 -11.91 16.14 -1.87
C PRO A 119 -12.69 15.15 -2.75
N GLU A 120 -13.38 15.66 -3.76
CA GLU A 120 -13.94 14.81 -4.81
C GLU A 120 -12.85 14.50 -5.85
N ARG A 121 -12.74 13.23 -6.23
CA ARG A 121 -11.83 12.81 -7.30
C ARG A 121 -12.34 13.29 -8.66
N ILE A 122 -11.51 14.02 -9.40
CA ILE A 122 -11.82 14.54 -10.73
C ILE A 122 -10.83 13.98 -11.73
N VAL A 123 -11.33 13.39 -12.82
CA VAL A 123 -10.54 13.03 -14.01
C VAL A 123 -11.36 13.30 -15.26
N VAL A 124 -11.04 14.39 -15.96
CA VAL A 124 -11.73 14.78 -17.19
C VAL A 124 -10.81 14.49 -18.38
N PRO A 125 -11.19 13.60 -19.33
CA PRO A 125 -10.39 13.32 -20.51
C PRO A 125 -10.05 14.59 -21.31
N GLY A 126 -8.84 14.66 -21.85
CA GLY A 126 -8.46 15.69 -22.81
C GLY A 126 -9.05 15.44 -24.20
N PRO A 127 -8.78 16.33 -25.18
CA PRO A 127 -9.28 16.19 -26.55
C PRO A 127 -8.91 14.85 -27.22
N THR A 128 -7.81 14.23 -26.80
CA THR A 128 -7.31 12.93 -27.27
C THR A 128 -7.28 11.87 -26.17
N GLY A 129 -8.04 12.04 -25.09
CA GLY A 129 -8.01 11.19 -23.90
C GLY A 129 -6.94 11.61 -22.90
N PHE A 130 -5.66 11.45 -23.24
CA PHE A 130 -4.51 11.87 -22.42
C PHE A 130 -3.71 12.99 -23.10
N PRO A 131 -3.18 13.98 -22.34
CA PRO A 131 -3.38 14.20 -20.90
C PRO A 131 -4.82 14.61 -20.59
N PRO A 132 -5.31 14.37 -19.36
CA PRO A 132 -6.62 14.86 -18.96
C PRO A 132 -6.67 16.39 -19.00
N ALA A 133 -7.84 16.94 -19.36
CA ALA A 133 -8.09 18.38 -19.36
C ALA A 133 -8.15 18.96 -17.93
N GLN A 134 -8.57 18.14 -16.97
CA GLN A 134 -8.60 18.46 -15.55
C GLN A 134 -8.37 17.17 -14.74
N PHE A 135 -7.63 17.29 -13.65
CA PHE A 135 -7.47 16.21 -12.68
C PHE A 135 -7.42 16.79 -11.26
N GLN A 136 -7.87 15.98 -10.29
CA GLN A 136 -7.76 16.23 -8.85
C GLN A 136 -7.84 14.88 -8.13
N ALA A 137 -6.96 14.63 -7.16
CA ALA A 137 -7.05 13.45 -6.32
C ALA A 137 -8.23 13.56 -5.33
N GLY A 138 -8.93 12.45 -5.05
CA GLY A 138 -9.99 12.40 -4.03
C GLY A 138 -9.47 12.33 -2.59
N ALA A 139 -8.24 11.85 -2.42
CA ALA A 139 -7.56 11.79 -1.14
C ALA A 139 -6.20 12.50 -1.22
N VAL A 140 -5.93 13.40 -0.28
CA VAL A 140 -4.72 14.25 -0.27
C VAL A 140 -4.01 14.14 1.07
N GLY A 141 -2.78 13.64 1.06
CA GLY A 141 -1.90 13.67 2.22
C GLY A 141 -1.50 15.10 2.57
N ASP A 142 -1.53 15.43 3.85
CA ASP A 142 -1.00 16.71 4.33
C ASP A 142 0.54 16.80 4.13
N ALA A 143 1.11 17.95 4.50
CA ALA A 143 2.55 18.19 4.34
C ALA A 143 3.45 17.24 5.13
N GLN A 144 2.94 16.55 6.14
CA GLN A 144 3.65 15.59 6.99
C GLN A 144 3.33 14.13 6.64
N TYR A 145 2.29 13.89 5.85
CA TYR A 145 1.83 12.55 5.52
C TYR A 145 2.82 11.83 4.60
N SER A 146 3.11 10.59 4.96
CA SER A 146 3.63 9.57 4.08
C SER A 146 3.10 8.20 4.54
N PRO A 147 2.73 7.27 3.64
CA PRO A 147 2.35 5.95 4.08
C PRO A 147 3.54 5.17 4.66
N LEU A 148 4.78 5.53 4.32
CA LEU A 148 5.94 4.87 4.91
C LEU A 148 6.20 5.43 6.30
N ILE A 149 6.27 4.54 7.29
CA ILE A 149 6.44 4.91 8.70
C ILE A 149 7.63 4.20 9.34
N THR A 150 8.21 4.83 10.36
CA THR A 150 9.21 4.20 11.23
C THR A 150 8.97 4.51 12.70
N LEU A 151 9.31 3.56 13.57
CA LEU A 151 9.36 3.73 15.03
C LEU A 151 10.76 4.18 15.50
N GLY A 152 11.65 4.56 14.57
CA GLY A 152 13.03 4.93 14.86
C GLY A 152 13.94 3.74 15.22
N ASP A 153 13.57 2.53 14.82
CA ASP A 153 14.36 1.28 14.97
C ASP A 153 15.06 0.85 13.66
N GLY A 154 15.07 1.71 12.65
CA GLY A 154 15.65 1.38 11.34
C GLY A 154 14.78 0.43 10.50
N VAL A 155 13.53 0.19 10.91
CA VAL A 155 12.55 -0.54 10.12
C VAL A 155 11.54 0.44 9.52
N VAL A 156 11.16 0.18 8.27
CA VAL A 156 10.12 0.92 7.55
C VAL A 156 8.94 -0.01 7.26
N LEU A 157 7.74 0.44 7.60
CA LEU A 157 6.48 -0.18 7.22
C LEU A 157 5.79 0.66 6.16
N ASN A 158 5.08 0.04 5.23
CA ASN A 158 4.07 0.72 4.43
C ASN A 158 2.72 0.61 5.13
N ALA A 159 2.22 1.73 5.65
CA ALA A 159 1.08 1.83 6.56
C ALA A 159 0.02 2.84 6.08
N SER A 160 -0.59 2.57 4.93
CA SER A 160 -1.58 3.41 4.25
C SER A 160 -2.81 3.71 5.10
N GLN A 161 -3.14 4.98 5.29
CA GLN A 161 -4.40 5.39 5.92
C GLN A 161 -5.57 5.17 4.96
N VAL A 162 -6.66 4.60 5.46
CA VAL A 162 -7.86 4.25 4.66
C VAL A 162 -9.15 4.92 5.14
N ALA A 163 -9.16 5.47 6.36
CA ALA A 163 -10.28 6.26 6.88
C ALA A 163 -9.86 7.14 8.05
N ASN A 164 -10.50 8.29 8.19
CA ASN A 164 -10.46 9.13 9.39
C ASN A 164 -11.74 9.99 9.47
N ALA A 165 -11.71 11.09 10.22
CA ALA A 165 -12.87 11.98 10.37
C ALA A 165 -13.26 12.74 9.09
N SER A 166 -12.35 12.93 8.13
CA SER A 166 -12.61 13.61 6.86
C SER A 166 -13.35 12.74 5.84
N GLY A 167 -13.22 11.41 5.96
CA GLY A 167 -13.81 10.47 5.02
C GLY A 167 -13.05 9.15 4.94
N THR A 168 -13.15 8.52 3.77
CA THR A 168 -12.59 7.19 3.47
C THR A 168 -11.84 7.21 2.15
N HIS A 169 -10.89 6.31 2.00
CA HIS A 169 -10.15 6.11 0.75
C HIS A 169 -11.07 5.82 -0.44
N ASP A 170 -10.75 6.31 -1.63
CA ASP A 170 -11.56 6.11 -2.86
C ASP A 170 -11.74 4.62 -3.20
N ALA A 171 -10.71 3.81 -2.92
CA ALA A 171 -10.72 2.35 -3.07
C ALA A 171 -11.61 1.58 -2.06
N LEU A 172 -12.24 2.26 -1.09
CA LEU A 172 -12.95 1.57 -0.01
C LEU A 172 -14.27 0.97 -0.49
N VAL A 173 -14.37 -0.36 -0.47
CA VAL A 173 -15.62 -1.11 -0.71
C VAL A 173 -16.41 -1.30 0.57
N GLY A 174 -15.72 -1.53 1.70
CA GLY A 174 -16.36 -1.72 2.99
C GLY A 174 -15.40 -1.71 4.17
N ILE A 175 -15.89 -1.36 5.36
CA ILE A 175 -15.08 -1.31 6.58
C ILE A 175 -15.85 -1.86 7.78
N ASP A 176 -15.25 -2.81 8.50
CA ASP A 176 -15.77 -3.36 9.75
C ASP A 176 -14.80 -3.04 10.89
N TYR A 177 -15.07 -1.94 11.58
CA TYR A 177 -14.29 -1.48 12.73
C TYR A 177 -14.32 -2.46 13.90
N ARG A 178 -15.38 -3.27 14.04
CA ARG A 178 -15.51 -4.24 15.15
C ARG A 178 -14.65 -5.47 14.88
N ARG A 179 -14.69 -5.98 13.64
CA ARG A 179 -13.87 -7.13 13.21
C ARG A 179 -12.44 -6.75 12.84
N ARG A 180 -12.13 -5.44 12.77
CA ARG A 180 -10.83 -4.92 12.33
C ARG A 180 -10.49 -5.40 10.92
N GLN A 181 -11.41 -5.16 9.99
CA GLN A 181 -11.26 -5.55 8.58
C GLN A 181 -11.66 -4.40 7.66
N VAL A 182 -10.98 -4.31 6.52
CA VAL A 182 -11.32 -3.39 5.45
C VAL A 182 -11.26 -4.12 4.13
N THR A 183 -12.26 -3.88 3.27
CA THR A 183 -12.32 -4.39 1.91
C THR A 183 -12.04 -3.24 0.96
N LEU A 184 -11.04 -3.43 0.11
CA LEU A 184 -10.61 -2.48 -0.91
C LEU A 184 -10.82 -3.09 -2.29
N ASP A 185 -11.17 -2.25 -3.27
CA ASP A 185 -11.05 -2.64 -4.66
C ASP A 185 -9.56 -2.69 -5.06
N GLN A 186 -9.29 -3.26 -6.24
CA GLN A 186 -7.96 -3.37 -6.79
C GLN A 186 -7.97 -2.95 -8.25
N PHE A 187 -6.84 -2.44 -8.75
CA PHE A 187 -6.68 -2.25 -10.17
C PHE A 187 -6.45 -3.58 -10.85
N ARG A 188 -7.18 -3.78 -11.93
CA ARG A 188 -6.91 -4.82 -12.91
C ARG A 188 -5.81 -4.35 -13.85
N GLY A 189 -4.70 -5.08 -13.89
CA GLY A 189 -3.57 -4.85 -14.78
C GLY A 189 -3.23 -6.08 -15.61
N PHE A 190 -2.21 -5.93 -16.47
CA PHE A 190 -1.63 -7.04 -17.24
C PHE A 190 -0.11 -7.04 -17.08
N TYR A 191 0.47 -8.19 -16.76
CA TYR A 191 1.92 -8.40 -16.67
C TYR A 191 2.28 -9.74 -17.31
N GLU A 192 3.24 -9.73 -18.25
CA GLU A 192 3.70 -10.94 -18.98
C GLU A 192 2.54 -11.83 -19.49
N PHE A 193 1.51 -11.21 -20.07
CA PHE A 193 0.29 -11.83 -20.61
C PHE A 193 -0.70 -12.39 -19.57
N ASP A 194 -0.37 -12.31 -18.29
CA ASP A 194 -1.26 -12.65 -17.20
C ASP A 194 -2.02 -11.40 -16.73
N GLU A 195 -3.30 -11.60 -16.43
CA GLU A 195 -4.07 -10.63 -15.70
C GLU A 195 -3.60 -10.62 -14.24
N ILE A 196 -3.36 -9.43 -13.71
CA ILE A 196 -2.94 -9.21 -12.34
C ILE A 196 -3.92 -8.24 -11.67
N PHE A 197 -4.05 -8.36 -10.36
CA PHE A 197 -4.65 -7.31 -9.55
C PHE A 197 -3.53 -6.59 -8.78
N TYR A 198 -3.72 -5.33 -8.42
CA TYR A 198 -2.80 -4.66 -7.51
C TYR A 198 -3.53 -3.63 -6.66
N LEU A 199 -3.05 -3.49 -5.43
CA LEU A 199 -3.50 -2.43 -4.53
C LEU A 199 -2.95 -1.09 -5.02
N HIS A 200 -3.78 -0.06 -4.96
CA HIS A 200 -3.43 1.31 -5.33
C HIS A 200 -3.76 2.24 -4.16
N GLN A 201 -2.77 2.46 -3.32
CA GLN A 201 -2.96 3.15 -2.06
C GLN A 201 -2.44 4.59 -2.14
N GLU A 202 -1.26 4.79 -2.74
CA GLU A 202 -0.64 6.12 -2.83
C GLU A 202 0.04 6.39 -4.17
N GLY A 203 -0.04 7.65 -4.61
CA GLY A 203 0.75 8.20 -5.70
C GLY A 203 1.56 9.41 -5.25
N SER A 204 2.83 9.48 -5.65
CA SER A 204 3.68 10.66 -5.35
C SER A 204 3.39 11.86 -6.26
N ILE A 205 2.69 11.61 -7.38
CA ILE A 205 2.27 12.59 -8.37
C ILE A 205 0.74 12.63 -8.38
N GLU A 206 0.17 13.82 -8.23
CA GLU A 206 -1.28 14.01 -8.12
C GLU A 206 -2.04 13.44 -9.32
N LEU A 207 -1.54 13.65 -10.55
CA LEU A 207 -2.16 13.09 -11.75
C LEU A 207 -2.31 11.57 -11.69
N VAL A 208 -1.30 10.85 -11.19
CA VAL A 208 -1.35 9.40 -11.04
C VAL A 208 -2.35 9.02 -9.95
N ALA A 209 -2.28 9.69 -8.80
CA ALA A 209 -3.22 9.48 -7.71
C ALA A 209 -4.68 9.73 -8.15
N ALA A 210 -4.93 10.78 -8.93
CA ALA A 210 -6.23 11.08 -9.51
C ALA A 210 -6.66 10.00 -10.50
N ILE A 211 -5.80 9.56 -11.42
CA ILE A 211 -6.16 8.49 -12.37
C ILE A 211 -6.47 7.19 -11.64
N GLU A 212 -5.73 6.88 -10.59
CA GLU A 212 -5.85 5.62 -9.86
C GLU A 212 -6.92 5.66 -8.74
N GLY A 213 -7.35 6.83 -8.27
CA GLY A 213 -8.10 6.87 -7.01
C GLY A 213 -7.24 6.42 -5.82
N SER A 214 -5.95 6.76 -5.89
CA SER A 214 -4.99 6.60 -4.79
C SER A 214 -4.94 7.89 -3.99
N THR A 215 -4.41 7.82 -2.77
CA THR A 215 -4.07 9.02 -2.00
C THR A 215 -2.87 9.72 -2.62
N TRP A 216 -2.97 11.03 -2.87
CA TRP A 216 -1.82 11.82 -3.28
C TRP A 216 -0.92 12.09 -2.07
N ALA A 217 0.29 11.50 -2.07
CA ALA A 217 1.27 11.61 -1.01
C ALA A 217 2.58 12.22 -1.55
N PRO A 218 2.70 13.56 -1.64
CA PRO A 218 3.82 14.22 -2.32
C PRO A 218 5.18 13.92 -1.69
N ASN A 219 5.23 13.63 -0.38
CA ASN A 219 6.44 13.28 0.35
C ASN A 219 7.12 12.01 -0.17
N LEU A 220 6.39 11.10 -0.83
CA LEU A 220 6.97 9.92 -1.47
C LEU A 220 7.99 10.27 -2.57
N ASN A 221 7.95 11.49 -3.14
CA ASN A 221 8.97 11.94 -4.09
C ASN A 221 10.37 12.07 -3.48
N ALA A 222 10.49 12.13 -2.16
CA ALA A 222 11.78 12.15 -1.47
C ALA A 222 12.43 10.75 -1.36
N ALA A 223 11.71 9.67 -1.74
CA ALA A 223 12.26 8.32 -1.74
C ALA A 223 13.39 8.21 -2.79
N PRO A 224 14.59 7.72 -2.43
CA PRO A 224 15.74 7.74 -3.32
C PRO A 224 15.65 6.70 -4.42
N GLY A 225 16.37 6.93 -5.52
CA GLY A 225 16.54 5.96 -6.60
C GLY A 225 15.45 6.01 -7.69
N LEU A 226 14.93 7.21 -8.01
CA LEU A 226 14.02 7.41 -9.13
C LEU A 226 14.62 6.82 -10.42
N GLY A 227 13.88 5.93 -11.09
CA GLY A 227 14.34 5.24 -12.30
C GLY A 227 15.44 4.20 -12.08
N SER A 228 15.78 3.89 -10.83
CA SER A 228 16.77 2.86 -10.46
C SER A 228 16.08 1.70 -9.76
N ASN A 229 16.42 0.47 -10.17
CA ASN A 229 16.03 -0.74 -9.45
C ASN A 229 17.14 -1.28 -8.54
N ASP A 230 18.19 -0.49 -8.26
CA ASP A 230 19.29 -0.90 -7.39
C ASP A 230 18.79 -1.28 -5.99
N PRO A 231 19.09 -2.48 -5.47
CA PRO A 231 18.54 -2.95 -4.20
C PRO A 231 19.11 -2.24 -2.97
N GLY A 232 20.32 -1.68 -3.06
CA GLY A 232 21.01 -1.05 -1.92
C GLY A 232 20.83 0.47 -1.83
N THR A 233 20.34 1.11 -2.88
CA THR A 233 20.26 2.59 -2.95
C THR A 233 18.89 3.12 -3.37
N SER A 234 18.06 2.30 -4.02
CA SER A 234 16.71 2.70 -4.42
C SER A 234 15.67 2.21 -3.42
N ALA A 235 14.73 3.08 -3.07
CA ALA A 235 13.50 2.71 -2.37
C ALA A 235 12.37 2.37 -3.33
N HIS A 236 12.56 2.56 -4.64
CA HIS A 236 11.58 2.24 -5.68
C HIS A 236 11.76 0.82 -6.17
N SER A 237 10.67 0.15 -6.50
CA SER A 237 10.71 -1.09 -7.28
C SER A 237 9.72 -0.98 -8.44
N ALA A 238 9.95 -1.74 -9.51
CA ALA A 238 8.90 -1.94 -10.50
C ALA A 238 7.74 -2.70 -9.83
N ILE A 239 6.51 -2.44 -10.30
CA ILE A 239 5.22 -2.95 -9.80
C ILE A 239 5.35 -4.33 -9.11
N ILE A 240 4.84 -4.43 -7.88
CA ILE A 240 4.62 -5.70 -7.18
C ILE A 240 3.20 -6.16 -7.54
N PRO A 241 3.00 -7.07 -8.51
CA PRO A 241 1.66 -7.58 -8.79
C PRO A 241 1.17 -8.43 -7.62
N ILE A 242 -0.06 -8.18 -7.15
CA ILE A 242 -0.70 -8.98 -6.11
C ILE A 242 -1.77 -9.85 -6.79
N VAL A 243 -1.54 -11.16 -6.77
CA VAL A 243 -2.36 -12.24 -7.38
C VAL A 243 -1.94 -12.62 -8.80
N ARG A 244 -1.47 -13.86 -8.92
CA ARG A 244 -1.39 -14.61 -10.18
C ARG A 244 -2.65 -15.47 -10.32
N ASP A 245 -3.41 -15.30 -11.40
CA ASP A 245 -4.47 -16.24 -11.74
C ASP A 245 -3.91 -17.44 -12.53
N CYS A 246 -3.77 -18.59 -11.88
CA CYS A 246 -3.40 -19.85 -12.55
C CYS A 246 -4.63 -20.66 -13.03
N SER A 247 -5.78 -20.04 -13.28
CA SER A 247 -6.99 -20.77 -13.70
C SER A 247 -6.98 -21.27 -15.16
N ARG A 248 -6.11 -20.72 -16.03
CA ARG A 248 -6.02 -21.15 -17.44
C ARG A 248 -4.83 -22.05 -17.72
N ARG A 249 -4.94 -23.33 -17.32
CA ARG A 249 -4.18 -24.39 -18.00
C ARG A 249 -4.67 -24.46 -19.44
N CYS A 250 -3.85 -24.00 -20.40
CA CYS A 250 -4.06 -24.26 -21.81
C CYS A 250 -4.26 -25.77 -22.01
N SER A 251 -5.42 -26.13 -22.56
CA SER A 251 -5.75 -27.50 -22.88
C SER A 251 -4.75 -28.05 -23.89
N ALA A 252 -4.51 -29.36 -23.80
CA ALA A 252 -3.69 -30.12 -24.72
C ALA A 252 -3.98 -29.78 -26.19
N ARG A 253 -2.92 -29.54 -26.96
CA ARG A 253 -2.93 -29.83 -28.40
C ARG A 253 -1.60 -30.45 -28.78
N ALA A 254 -1.56 -31.78 -28.71
CA ALA A 254 -0.67 -32.56 -29.55
C ALA A 254 -1.05 -32.26 -31.00
N ILE A 255 -0.12 -31.73 -31.78
CA ILE A 255 -0.17 -31.77 -33.24
C ILE A 255 1.16 -32.39 -33.67
N ARG A 256 1.02 -33.42 -34.51
CA ARG A 256 2.08 -34.24 -35.10
C ARG A 256 3.11 -33.42 -35.85
#